data_AF-A0A974Y8W8-F1
#
_entry.id   AF-A0A974Y8W8-F1
#
_cell.length_a   1.000
_cell.length_b   1.000
_cell.length_c   1.000
_cell.angle_alpha   90.00
_cell.angle_beta   90.00
_cell.angle_gamma   90.00
#
_symmetry.space_group_name_H-M   'P 1'
#
loop_
_entity.id
_entity.type
_entity.pdbx_description
1 polymer ?
#
loop_
_entity_poly.entity_id
_entity_poly.type
_entity_poly.pdbx_seq_one_letter_code
_entity_poly.pdbx_strand_id
1 'polypeptide(L)'
;MKNRIIHLQRSAPAKPDEGQPCNGCGICCALETCPAARIRFRQVEGPCPALEWSDAERRYHCGLLLRPTHYLDWLPRFFAPLASRLFTRWIAAGQGCDCNAEVFDQP
;
A
#
# COMPACT_ATOMS: atom_id res chain seq x y z
N MET A 1 -7.00 -23.47 -0.02
CA MET A 1 -6.90 -22.10 0.56
C MET A 1 -5.51 -21.96 1.15
N LYS A 2 -4.79 -20.85 0.90
CA LYS A 2 -3.45 -20.61 1.45
C LYS A 2 -3.61 -19.65 2.63
N ASN A 3 -3.17 -20.06 3.82
CA ASN A 3 -3.15 -19.19 4.99
C ASN A 3 -1.78 -18.51 5.09
N ARG A 4 -1.74 -17.20 5.34
CA ARG A 4 -0.50 -16.45 5.58
C ARG A 4 -0.66 -15.61 6.85
N ILE A 5 0.39 -15.54 7.64
CA ILE A 5 0.46 -14.66 8.81
C ILE A 5 1.11 -13.36 8.35
N ILE A 6 0.45 -12.24 8.60
CA ILE A 6 1.00 -10.90 8.40
C ILE A 6 1.02 -10.16 9.74
N HIS A 7 2.00 -9.28 9.91
CA HIS A 7 2.10 -8.43 11.09
C HIS A 7 1.74 -7.00 10.72
N LEU A 8 0.70 -6.48 11.35
CA LEU A 8 0.25 -5.10 11.20
C LEU A 8 0.19 -4.42 12.56
N GLN A 9 0.22 -3.09 12.56
CA GLN A 9 0.00 -2.30 13.75
C GLN A 9 -1.42 -2.49 14.26
N ARG A 10 -1.56 -2.74 15.56
CA ARG A 10 -2.86 -3.01 16.19
C ARG A 10 -3.86 -1.86 16.04
N SER A 11 -3.36 -0.63 15.94
CA SER A 11 -4.17 0.57 15.74
C SER A 11 -4.52 0.85 14.28
N ALA A 12 -4.08 0.01 13.33
CA ALA A 12 -4.43 0.18 11.92
C ALA A 12 -5.96 0.05 11.73
N PRO A 13 -6.54 0.79 10.78
CA PRO A 13 -7.96 0.67 10.50
C PRO A 13 -8.27 -0.72 9.96
N ALA A 14 -9.48 -1.22 10.27
CA ALA A 14 -9.97 -2.47 9.73
C ALA A 14 -9.98 -2.45 8.19
N LYS A 15 -9.89 -3.64 7.59
CA LYS A 15 -10.02 -3.77 6.13
C LYS A 15 -11.34 -3.14 5.68
N PRO A 16 -11.33 -2.25 4.67
CA PRO A 16 -12.58 -1.76 4.10
C PRO A 16 -13.25 -2.87 3.28
N ASP A 17 -14.58 -2.76 3.15
CA ASP A 17 -15.36 -3.65 2.30
C ASP A 17 -14.89 -3.59 0.85
N GLU A 18 -15.16 -4.63 0.08
CA GLU A 18 -14.83 -4.65 -1.35
C GLU A 18 -15.52 -3.48 -2.07
N GLY A 19 -14.78 -2.82 -2.96
CA GLY A 19 -15.23 -1.62 -3.67
C GLY A 19 -15.16 -0.31 -2.88
N GLN A 20 -14.95 -0.34 -1.55
CA GLN A 20 -14.77 0.89 -0.75
C GLN A 20 -13.35 1.47 -0.95
N PRO A 21 -13.17 2.80 -0.80
CA PRO A 21 -11.86 3.43 -1.01
C PRO A 21 -10.83 2.91 0.00
N CYS A 22 -9.57 2.83 -0.45
CA CYS A 22 -8.46 2.45 0.42
C CYS A 22 -8.34 3.40 1.62
N ASN A 23 -8.45 2.85 2.82
CA ASN A 23 -8.36 3.59 4.08
C ASN A 23 -6.98 3.54 4.74
N GLY A 24 -6.03 2.78 4.16
CA GLY A 24 -4.70 2.56 4.75
C GLY A 24 -4.64 1.44 5.80
N CYS A 25 -5.44 0.39 5.68
CA CYS A 25 -5.36 -0.80 6.55
C CYS A 25 -4.02 -1.56 6.44
N GLY A 26 -3.34 -1.47 5.29
CA GLY A 26 -2.04 -2.11 5.05
C GLY A 26 -2.08 -3.59 4.66
N ILE A 27 -3.24 -4.26 4.72
CA ILE A 27 -3.38 -5.71 4.47
C ILE A 27 -2.89 -6.13 3.09
N CYS A 28 -3.41 -5.52 2.01
CA CYS A 28 -3.00 -5.88 0.65
C CYS A 28 -1.50 -5.64 0.42
N CYS A 29 -0.96 -4.54 0.95
CA CYS A 29 0.45 -4.19 0.84
C CYS A 29 1.37 -5.10 1.67
N ALA A 30 0.86 -5.66 2.77
CA ALA A 30 1.58 -6.64 3.58
C ALA A 30 1.59 -8.03 2.95
N LEU A 31 0.54 -8.38 2.19
CA LEU A 31 0.44 -9.65 1.48
C LEU A 31 1.27 -9.66 0.19
N GLU A 32 1.15 -8.62 -0.63
CA GLU A 32 1.83 -8.53 -1.92
C GLU A 32 2.10 -7.09 -2.37
N THR A 33 2.94 -6.97 -3.39
CA THR A 33 3.31 -5.70 -4.01
C THR A 33 2.40 -5.39 -5.19
N CYS A 34 1.94 -4.14 -5.27
CA CYS A 34 1.18 -3.66 -6.42
C CYS A 34 2.06 -3.63 -7.70
N PRO A 35 1.49 -3.54 -8.91
CA PRO A 35 2.26 -3.50 -10.16
C PRO A 35 3.38 -2.45 -10.18
N ALA A 36 3.13 -1.26 -9.60
CA ALA A 36 4.15 -0.21 -9.49
C ALA A 36 5.32 -0.61 -8.57
N ALA A 37 5.02 -1.21 -7.41
CA ALA A 37 6.01 -1.70 -6.47
C ALA A 37 6.80 -2.90 -7.05
N ARG A 38 6.16 -3.77 -7.83
CA ARG A 38 6.84 -4.87 -8.54
C ARG A 38 7.88 -4.35 -9.53
N ILE A 39 7.54 -3.34 -10.32
CA ILE A 39 8.49 -2.72 -11.26
C ILE A 39 9.62 -2.04 -10.48
N ARG A 40 9.28 -1.33 -9.39
CA ARG A 40 10.28 -0.55 -8.65
C ARG A 40 11.23 -1.41 -7.81
N PHE A 41 10.70 -2.37 -7.07
CA PHE A 41 11.44 -3.18 -6.09
C PHE A 41 11.80 -4.58 -6.61
N ARG A 42 11.28 -4.98 -7.77
CA ARG A 42 11.50 -6.32 -8.38
C ARG A 42 11.13 -7.47 -7.42
N GLN A 43 10.14 -7.22 -6.59
CA GLN A 43 9.60 -8.13 -5.57
C GLN A 43 8.11 -8.32 -5.86
N VAL A 44 7.57 -9.52 -5.62
CA VAL A 44 6.13 -9.80 -5.78
C VAL A 44 5.45 -9.94 -4.43
N GLU A 45 6.03 -10.73 -3.54
CA GLU A 45 5.46 -10.98 -2.21
C GLU A 45 5.64 -9.80 -1.27
N GLY A 46 4.74 -9.64 -0.30
CA GLY A 46 4.84 -8.60 0.72
C GLY A 46 5.77 -8.96 1.89
N PRO A 47 6.00 -8.02 2.82
CA PRO A 47 5.46 -6.66 2.81
C PRO A 47 6.14 -5.77 1.76
N CYS A 48 5.36 -4.84 1.19
CA CYS A 48 5.86 -3.85 0.25
C CYS A 48 6.91 -2.93 0.91
N PRO A 49 8.09 -2.71 0.31
CA PRO A 49 9.11 -1.81 0.87
C PRO A 49 8.68 -0.35 1.01
N ALA A 50 7.59 0.05 0.34
CA ALA A 50 6.99 1.38 0.46
C ALA A 50 5.77 1.42 1.39
N LEU A 51 5.52 0.38 2.19
CA LEU A 51 4.46 0.38 3.20
C LEU A 51 4.94 1.13 4.45
N GLU A 52 4.42 2.33 4.67
CA GLU A 52 4.85 3.21 5.76
C GLU A 52 3.75 3.37 6.80
N TRP A 53 4.07 3.20 8.09
CA TRP A 53 3.14 3.50 9.18
C TRP A 53 3.15 5.01 9.50
N SER A 54 1.97 5.60 9.71
CA SER A 54 1.81 6.95 10.26
C SER A 54 1.19 6.86 11.65
N ASP A 55 1.99 7.20 12.67
CA ASP A 55 1.50 7.30 14.05
C ASP A 55 0.47 8.43 14.22
N ALA A 56 0.63 9.52 13.47
CA ALA A 56 -0.25 10.68 13.54
C ALA A 56 -1.68 10.36 13.07
N GLU A 57 -1.80 9.60 11.97
CA GLU A 57 -3.08 9.25 11.36
C GLU A 57 -3.55 7.83 11.69
N ARG A 58 -2.72 7.07 12.44
CA ARG A 58 -2.91 5.66 12.81
C ARG A 58 -3.28 4.77 11.62
N ARG A 59 -2.63 5.01 10.48
CA ARG A 59 -2.86 4.24 9.25
C ARG A 59 -1.58 4.07 8.46
N TYR A 60 -1.61 3.12 7.53
CA TYR A 60 -0.55 2.93 6.57
C TYR A 60 -0.70 3.85 5.35
N HIS A 61 0.44 4.32 4.87
CA HIS A 61 0.55 5.07 3.64
C HIS A 61 1.44 4.35 2.63
N CYS A 62 1.19 4.65 1.35
CA CYS A 62 2.06 4.24 0.27
C CYS A 62 3.18 5.29 0.11
N GLY A 63 4.39 4.94 0.50
CA GLY A 63 5.59 5.76 0.34
C GLY A 63 5.88 6.14 -1.11
N LEU A 64 5.52 5.28 -2.08
CA LEU A 64 5.61 5.60 -3.51
C LEU A 64 4.71 6.78 -3.92
N LEU A 65 3.57 6.96 -3.24
CA LEU A 65 2.65 8.06 -3.51
C LEU A 65 2.99 9.33 -2.72
N LEU A 66 3.34 9.18 -1.44
CA LEU A 66 3.63 10.31 -0.56
C LEU A 66 5.03 10.88 -0.76
N ARG A 67 6.02 10.02 -0.98
CA ARG A 67 7.43 10.38 -1.08
C ARG A 67 8.06 9.78 -2.34
N PRO A 68 7.53 10.09 -3.54
CA PRO A 68 8.01 9.51 -4.79
C PRO A 68 9.50 9.76 -5.03
N THR A 69 10.04 10.91 -4.62
CA THR A 69 11.48 11.23 -4.76
C THR A 69 12.38 10.41 -3.84
N HIS A 70 11.86 9.87 -2.73
CA HIS A 70 12.63 9.00 -1.83
C HIS A 70 12.75 7.59 -2.40
N TYR A 71 11.74 7.13 -3.12
CA TYR A 71 11.74 5.81 -3.72
C TYR A 71 12.21 5.83 -5.17
N LEU A 72 12.02 6.90 -5.93
CA LEU A 72 12.48 7.04 -7.31
C LEU A 72 13.60 8.07 -7.38
N ASP A 73 14.81 7.66 -7.00
CA ASP A 73 15.99 8.56 -6.93
C ASP A 73 16.34 9.23 -8.27
N TRP A 74 15.96 8.62 -9.38
CA TRP A 74 16.16 9.14 -10.73
C TRP A 74 15.09 10.15 -11.17
N LEU A 75 13.99 10.27 -10.43
CA LEU A 75 12.86 11.12 -10.80
C LEU A 75 13.16 12.58 -10.39
N PRO A 76 13.19 13.54 -11.32
CA PRO A 76 13.38 14.93 -10.98
C PRO A 76 12.25 15.43 -10.07
N ARG A 77 12.58 16.19 -9.02
CA ARG A 77 11.64 16.66 -7.98
C ARG A 77 10.41 17.39 -8.55
N PHE A 78 10.55 18.05 -9.70
CA PHE A 78 9.45 18.73 -10.38
C PHE A 78 8.37 17.75 -10.92
N PHE A 79 8.74 16.51 -11.27
CA PHE A 79 7.81 15.50 -11.77
C PHE A 79 7.16 14.66 -10.66
N ALA A 80 7.60 14.80 -9.41
CA ALA A 80 7.06 14.10 -8.25
C ALA A 80 5.51 14.12 -8.14
N PRO A 81 4.81 15.29 -8.23
CA PRO A 81 3.36 15.32 -8.11
C PRO A 81 2.66 14.62 -9.28
N LEU A 82 3.23 14.71 -10.48
CA LEU A 82 2.68 14.03 -11.67
C LEU A 82 2.85 12.52 -11.56
N ALA A 83 4.03 12.06 -11.14
CA ALA A 83 4.29 10.64 -10.91
C ALA A 83 3.36 10.06 -9.85
N SER A 84 3.17 10.77 -8.73
CA SER A 84 2.21 10.35 -7.69
C SER A 84 0.80 10.18 -8.25
N ARG A 85 0.29 11.15 -9.03
CA ARG A 85 -1.02 11.04 -9.69
C ARG A 85 -1.10 9.87 -10.67
N LEU A 86 -0.06 9.63 -11.45
CA LEU A 86 -0.01 8.50 -12.38
C LEU A 86 -0.02 7.17 -11.63
N PHE A 87 0.77 7.03 -10.57
CA PHE A 87 0.78 5.84 -9.73
C PHE A 87 -0.55 5.61 -9.04
N THR A 88 -1.19 6.64 -8.47
CA THR A 88 -2.54 6.54 -7.88
C THR A 88 -3.54 5.99 -8.90
N ARG A 89 -3.47 6.46 -10.16
CA ARG A 89 -4.33 5.98 -11.23
C ARG A 89 -4.01 4.54 -11.66
N TRP A 90 -2.72 4.19 -11.71
CA TRP A 90 -2.27 2.86 -12.10
C TRP A 90 -2.60 1.77 -11.09
N ILE A 91 -2.52 2.08 -9.79
CA ILE A 91 -2.79 1.11 -8.72
C ILE A 91 -4.21 1.26 -8.14
N ALA A 92 -5.04 2.12 -8.76
CA ALA A 92 -6.37 2.46 -8.29
C ALA A 92 -6.44 2.84 -6.79
N ALA A 93 -5.35 3.40 -6.24
CA ALA A 93 -5.30 3.75 -4.82
C ALA A 93 -6.40 4.75 -4.47
N GLY A 94 -7.22 4.39 -3.49
CA GLY A 94 -8.35 5.22 -3.04
C GLY A 94 -9.59 5.16 -3.93
N GLN A 95 -9.63 4.32 -4.99
CA GLN A 95 -10.82 4.16 -5.83
C GLN A 95 -11.70 2.98 -5.39
N GLY A 96 -11.10 1.85 -5.01
CA GLY A 96 -11.84 0.69 -4.53
C GLY A 96 -10.89 -0.41 -4.03
N CYS A 97 -11.30 -1.11 -2.97
CA CYS A 97 -10.61 -2.28 -2.43
C CYS A 97 -10.94 -3.51 -3.29
N ASP A 98 -9.94 -4.11 -3.91
CA ASP A 98 -10.02 -5.36 -4.67
C ASP A 98 -9.48 -6.57 -3.88
N CYS A 99 -9.04 -6.33 -2.65
CA CYS A 99 -8.51 -7.38 -1.79
C CYS A 99 -9.67 -8.23 -1.23
N ASN A 100 -9.66 -9.52 -1.57
CA ASN A 100 -10.64 -10.52 -1.11
C ASN A 100 -10.15 -11.33 0.11
N ALA A 101 -9.06 -10.88 0.76
CA ALA A 101 -8.52 -11.58 1.92
C ALA A 101 -9.47 -11.45 3.12
N GLU A 102 -9.87 -12.60 3.68
CA GLU A 102 -10.54 -12.67 4.97
C GLU A 102 -9.49 -12.56 6.08
N VAL A 103 -9.73 -11.67 7.04
CA VAL A 103 -8.82 -11.39 8.14
C VAL A 103 -9.36 -12.05 9.40
N PHE A 104 -8.54 -12.90 10.01
CA PHE A 104 -8.83 -13.51 11.29
C PHE A 104 -7.82 -12.96 12.30
N ASP A 105 -8.27 -12.07 13.18
CA ASP A 105 -7.42 -11.54 14.24
C ASP A 105 -7.13 -12.64 15.27
N GLN A 106 -5.85 -12.86 15.57
CA GLN A 106 -5.47 -13.70 16.69
C GLN A 106 -5.51 -12.87 17.99
N PRO A 107 -6.14 -13.38 19.06
CA PRO A 107 -6.29 -12.68 20.34
C PRO A 107 -4.98 -12.44 21.08
#